data_AF-A0A240E1L6-F1
#
_entry.id   AF-A0A240E1L6-F1
#
_cell.length_a   1.000
_cell.length_b   1.000
_cell.length_c   1.000
_cell.angle_alpha   90.00
_cell.angle_beta   90.00
_cell.angle_gamma   90.00
#
_symmetry.space_group_name_H-M   'P 1'
#
loop_
_entity.id
_entity.type
_entity.pdbx_description
1 polymer ?
#
loop_
_entity_poly.entity_id
_entity_poly.type
_entity_poly.pdbx_seq_one_letter_code
_entity_poly.pdbx_strand_id
1 'polypeptide(L)'
;MKVHFSAQHPTFGTKHKPKSPTYQQRSPYYWWWAFLRLNEDYIKCCELGGKGKLAELYKDFGDVRGESFKQWWNEKAVALFAEKPLPQSLTKLTNKIEWDDTWGDSVMVVAVPMSMSKRYIYSKFMDLVKKNHTAERGRTAEQWAKSTAKYPINRNHTIDNLRTTFTVYEAYVANSQLPKAQKLTVWQLGDKLRVVKSAEKSKYGEEGRTEIERRNILAASVSRYVKQAKQIIAATAEGKFPA
;
A
#
# COMPACT_ATOMS: atom_id res chain seq x y z
N MET A 1 -15.91 -7.39 -16.12
CA MET A 1 -15.59 -6.01 -15.66
C MET A 1 -14.17 -6.01 -15.10
N LYS A 2 -13.33 -5.03 -15.47
CA LYS A 2 -11.92 -4.99 -15.00
C LYS A 2 -11.92 -4.51 -13.54
N VAL A 3 -11.41 -5.33 -12.63
CA VAL A 3 -11.26 -4.96 -11.22
C VAL A 3 -10.28 -3.79 -11.12
N HIS A 4 -10.66 -2.75 -10.40
CA HIS A 4 -9.85 -1.56 -10.18
C HIS A 4 -9.30 -1.54 -8.76
N PHE A 5 -8.05 -1.10 -8.61
CA PHE A 5 -7.35 -0.99 -7.32
C PHE A 5 -6.72 0.40 -7.23
N SER A 6 -6.71 0.99 -6.03
CA SER A 6 -6.14 2.34 -5.81
C SER A 6 -4.62 2.38 -5.99
N ALA A 7 -3.90 1.29 -5.71
CA ALA A 7 -2.46 1.14 -5.96
C ALA A 7 -2.11 -0.11 -6.77
N GLN A 8 -0.81 -0.23 -7.10
CA GLN A 8 -0.25 -1.36 -7.85
C GLN A 8 -0.61 -2.70 -7.17
N HIS A 9 -1.43 -3.51 -7.83
CA HIS A 9 -1.80 -4.83 -7.34
C HIS A 9 -0.70 -5.88 -7.64
N PRO A 10 -0.63 -6.98 -6.88
CA PRO A 10 0.38 -8.01 -7.12
C PRO A 10 0.15 -8.72 -8.45
N THR A 11 1.22 -9.27 -9.01
CA THR A 11 1.14 -10.14 -10.20
C THR A 11 1.87 -11.45 -9.97
N PHE A 12 1.23 -12.56 -10.33
CA PHE A 12 1.71 -13.91 -9.99
C PHE A 12 2.27 -14.70 -11.18
N GLY A 13 2.04 -14.24 -12.42
CA GLY A 13 2.34 -15.02 -13.61
C GLY A 13 1.31 -16.12 -13.88
N THR A 14 1.62 -17.00 -14.83
CA THR A 14 0.75 -18.14 -15.17
C THR A 14 1.22 -19.39 -14.42
N LYS A 15 0.41 -20.46 -14.44
CA LYS A 15 0.81 -21.78 -13.88
C LYS A 15 2.15 -22.26 -14.43
N HIS A 16 2.40 -22.03 -15.72
CA HIS A 16 3.60 -22.50 -16.42
C HIS A 16 4.75 -21.48 -16.44
N LYS A 17 4.48 -20.21 -16.09
CA LYS A 17 5.49 -19.14 -15.99
C LYS A 17 5.21 -18.30 -14.75
N PRO A 18 5.46 -18.86 -13.54
CA PRO A 18 5.24 -18.12 -12.30
C PRO A 18 6.22 -16.95 -12.22
N LYS A 19 5.74 -15.82 -11.71
CA LYS A 19 6.60 -14.67 -11.41
C LYS A 19 7.27 -14.84 -10.04
N SER A 20 8.46 -14.27 -9.90
CA SER A 20 9.18 -14.23 -8.63
C SER A 20 8.38 -13.49 -7.55
N PRO A 21 8.60 -13.81 -6.25
CA PRO A 21 7.95 -13.12 -5.13
C PRO A 21 8.14 -11.60 -5.12
N THR A 22 9.23 -11.11 -5.73
CA THR A 22 9.50 -9.67 -5.89
C THR A 22 8.39 -8.92 -6.62
N TYR A 23 7.67 -9.56 -7.55
CA TYR A 23 6.51 -8.93 -8.22
C TYR A 23 5.29 -8.77 -7.30
N GLN A 24 5.20 -9.59 -6.26
CA GLN A 24 4.17 -9.49 -5.23
C GLN A 24 4.54 -8.37 -4.26
N GLN A 25 5.81 -8.31 -3.86
CA GLN A 25 6.38 -7.27 -2.97
C GLN A 25 6.35 -5.85 -3.56
N ARG A 26 6.14 -5.69 -4.88
CA ARG A 26 5.89 -4.38 -5.51
C ARG A 26 4.52 -3.80 -5.16
N SER A 27 3.63 -4.61 -4.59
CA SER A 27 2.31 -4.18 -4.19
C SER A 27 2.28 -3.75 -2.72
N PRO A 28 1.66 -2.61 -2.36
CA PRO A 28 1.44 -2.27 -0.96
C PRO A 28 0.56 -3.27 -0.24
N TYR A 29 -0.34 -3.97 -0.94
CA TYR A 29 -1.22 -4.96 -0.33
C TYR A 29 -0.45 -6.19 0.18
N TYR A 30 0.68 -6.53 -0.46
CA TYR A 30 1.60 -7.53 0.09
C TYR A 30 2.14 -7.11 1.44
N TRP A 31 2.56 -5.85 1.57
CA TRP A 31 3.08 -5.33 2.82
C TRP A 31 2.00 -5.20 3.88
N TRP A 32 0.78 -4.83 3.50
CA TRP A 32 -0.38 -4.88 4.40
C TRP A 32 -0.50 -6.26 5.04
N TRP A 33 -0.56 -7.31 4.22
CA TRP A 33 -0.64 -8.70 4.67
C TRP A 33 0.56 -9.11 5.52
N ALA A 34 1.77 -8.73 5.11
CA ALA A 34 2.99 -9.04 5.86
C ALA A 34 3.01 -8.36 7.24
N PHE A 35 2.60 -7.09 7.35
CA PHE A 35 2.52 -6.39 8.62
C PHE A 35 1.39 -6.92 9.52
N LEU A 36 0.26 -7.34 8.96
CA LEU A 36 -0.80 -7.99 9.74
C LEU A 36 -0.28 -9.27 10.42
N ARG A 37 0.61 -10.02 9.76
CA ARG A 37 1.25 -11.21 10.36
C ARG A 37 2.19 -10.89 11.52
N LEU A 38 2.60 -9.64 11.69
CA LEU A 38 3.37 -9.17 12.83
C LEU A 38 2.48 -8.60 13.95
N ASN A 39 1.17 -8.54 13.74
CA ASN A 39 0.21 -8.07 14.75
C ASN A 39 -0.14 -9.20 15.71
N GLU A 40 0.44 -9.15 16.92
CA GLU A 40 0.23 -10.18 17.95
C GLU A 40 -1.23 -10.39 18.34
N ASP A 41 -2.03 -9.31 18.37
CA ASP A 41 -3.46 -9.42 18.70
C ASP A 41 -4.22 -10.14 17.59
N TYR A 42 -3.84 -9.93 16.32
CA TYR A 42 -4.42 -10.65 15.20
C TYR A 42 -3.99 -12.12 15.20
N ILE A 43 -2.72 -12.41 15.48
CA ILE A 43 -2.22 -13.78 15.59
C ILE A 43 -2.96 -14.55 16.69
N LYS A 44 -3.16 -13.94 17.87
CA LYS A 44 -3.97 -14.53 18.95
C LYS A 44 -5.42 -14.75 18.51
N CYS A 45 -6.01 -13.81 17.76
CA CYS A 45 -7.36 -13.99 17.20
C CYS A 45 -7.41 -15.18 16.24
N CYS A 46 -6.39 -15.38 15.40
CA CYS A 46 -6.27 -16.56 14.54
C CYS A 46 -6.15 -17.86 15.34
N GLU A 47 -5.37 -17.88 16.43
CA GLU A 47 -5.25 -19.05 17.33
C GLU A 47 -6.58 -19.45 17.96
N LEU A 48 -7.41 -18.45 18.30
CA LEU A 48 -8.73 -18.65 18.88
C LEU A 48 -9.83 -18.90 17.85
N GLY A 49 -9.47 -19.12 16.57
CA GLY A 49 -10.42 -19.38 15.49
C GLY A 49 -11.34 -18.20 15.19
N GLY A 50 -10.83 -16.97 15.30
CA GLY A 50 -11.60 -15.75 15.00
C GLY A 50 -12.38 -15.18 16.18
N LYS A 51 -12.10 -15.62 17.40
CA LYS A 51 -12.68 -15.04 18.63
C LYS A 51 -11.79 -13.94 19.18
N GLY A 52 -12.41 -12.92 19.79
CA GLY A 52 -11.71 -11.83 20.47
C GLY A 52 -11.92 -10.46 19.81
N LYS A 53 -11.06 -9.50 20.15
CA LYS A 53 -11.23 -8.08 19.77
C LYS A 53 -11.19 -7.84 18.26
N LEU A 54 -10.51 -8.70 17.50
CA LEU A 54 -10.33 -8.57 16.06
C LEU A 54 -11.18 -9.56 15.25
N ALA A 55 -12.26 -10.07 15.83
CA ALA A 55 -13.16 -11.04 15.18
C ALA A 55 -13.74 -10.53 13.85
N GLU A 56 -14.14 -9.26 13.79
CA GLU A 56 -14.65 -8.64 12.55
C GLU A 56 -13.58 -8.58 11.46
N LEU A 57 -12.35 -8.22 11.82
CA LEU A 57 -11.23 -8.25 10.87
C LEU A 57 -10.94 -9.69 10.43
N TYR A 58 -10.97 -10.65 11.35
CA TYR A 58 -10.75 -12.06 11.04
C TYR A 58 -11.82 -12.63 10.09
N LYS A 59 -13.07 -12.19 10.21
CA LYS A 59 -14.16 -12.59 9.30
C LYS A 59 -13.85 -12.23 7.83
N ASP A 60 -13.20 -11.10 7.63
CA ASP A 60 -12.80 -10.63 6.30
C ASP A 60 -11.50 -11.29 5.83
N PHE A 61 -10.48 -11.28 6.68
CA PHE A 61 -9.11 -11.62 6.31
C PHE A 61 -8.75 -13.09 6.50
N GLY A 62 -9.44 -13.79 7.40
CA GLY A 62 -9.19 -15.18 7.75
C GLY A 62 -7.83 -15.42 8.41
N ASP A 63 -7.40 -16.68 8.47
CA ASP A 63 -6.09 -17.02 9.02
C ASP A 63 -4.95 -16.73 8.02
N VAL A 64 -4.21 -15.66 8.26
CA VAL A 64 -3.10 -15.21 7.41
C VAL A 64 -1.77 -15.92 7.67
N ARG A 65 -1.72 -16.88 8.61
CA ARG A 65 -0.47 -17.53 9.04
C ARG A 65 -0.02 -18.66 8.10
N GLY A 66 -0.98 -19.43 7.58
CA GLY A 66 -0.72 -20.68 6.85
C GLY A 66 -0.72 -20.56 5.33
N GLU A 67 -1.50 -19.63 4.78
CA GLU A 67 -1.65 -19.52 3.32
C GLU A 67 -0.54 -18.70 2.67
N SER A 68 -0.19 -19.06 1.43
CA SER A 68 0.65 -18.18 0.61
C SER A 68 -0.09 -16.88 0.32
N PHE A 69 0.63 -15.76 0.23
CA PHE A 69 0.03 -14.46 -0.14
C PHE A 69 -0.81 -14.54 -1.43
N LYS A 70 -0.39 -15.36 -2.41
CA LYS A 70 -1.13 -15.58 -3.66
C LYS A 70 -2.50 -16.20 -3.42
N GLN A 71 -2.57 -17.19 -2.55
CA GLN A 71 -3.81 -17.90 -2.23
C GLN A 71 -4.77 -16.96 -1.52
N TRP A 72 -4.32 -16.39 -0.40
CA TRP A 72 -5.07 -15.39 0.35
C TRP A 72 -5.54 -14.21 -0.53
N TRP A 73 -4.69 -13.76 -1.45
CA TRP A 73 -5.04 -12.67 -2.36
C TRP A 73 -6.24 -13.00 -3.24
N ASN A 74 -6.20 -14.18 -3.87
CA ASN A 74 -7.25 -14.60 -4.81
C ASN A 74 -8.56 -14.94 -4.11
N GLU A 75 -8.49 -15.49 -2.90
CA GLU A 75 -9.68 -15.95 -2.17
C GLU A 75 -10.37 -14.83 -1.38
N LYS A 76 -9.61 -13.89 -0.82
CA LYS A 76 -10.13 -12.86 0.09
C LYS A 76 -9.82 -11.46 -0.39
N ALA A 77 -8.54 -11.16 -0.62
CA ALA A 77 -8.07 -9.79 -0.71
C ALA A 77 -8.65 -9.01 -1.89
N VAL A 78 -8.91 -9.65 -3.04
CA VAL A 78 -9.51 -8.96 -4.20
C VAL A 78 -10.81 -8.27 -3.82
N ALA A 79 -11.72 -8.92 -3.09
CA ALA A 79 -13.00 -8.32 -2.69
C ALA A 79 -12.84 -7.22 -1.63
N LEU A 80 -11.77 -7.29 -0.82
CA LEU A 80 -11.50 -6.34 0.27
C LEU A 80 -10.86 -5.04 -0.23
N PHE A 81 -9.94 -5.14 -1.19
CA PHE A 81 -9.14 -4.01 -1.70
C PHE A 81 -9.60 -3.47 -3.05
N ALA A 82 -10.49 -4.18 -3.76
CA ALA A 82 -11.05 -3.67 -5.00
C ALA A 82 -11.92 -2.44 -4.73
N GLU A 83 -11.75 -1.43 -5.57
CA GLU A 83 -12.70 -0.35 -5.65
C GLU A 83 -14.03 -0.89 -6.20
N LYS A 84 -15.13 -0.36 -5.68
CA LYS A 84 -16.42 -0.55 -6.34
C LYS A 84 -16.29 -0.02 -7.76
N PRO A 85 -16.84 -0.72 -8.76
CA PRO A 85 -16.83 -0.20 -10.11
C PRO A 85 -17.44 1.19 -10.08
N LEU A 86 -16.74 2.16 -10.70
CA LEU A 86 -17.33 3.47 -10.92
C LEU A 86 -18.68 3.25 -11.59
N PRO A 87 -19.72 4.00 -11.19
CA PRO A 87 -21.06 3.80 -11.70
C PRO A 87 -21.10 3.78 -13.22
N GLN A 88 -20.15 4.46 -13.91
CA GLN A 88 -20.02 4.41 -15.35
C GLN A 88 -18.57 4.40 -15.85
N SER A 89 -18.28 3.49 -16.79
CA SER A 89 -17.25 3.73 -17.80
C SER A 89 -17.74 4.78 -18.78
N LEU A 90 -16.83 5.49 -19.46
CA LEU A 90 -17.20 6.35 -20.58
C LEU A 90 -17.94 5.51 -21.63
N THR A 91 -19.26 5.67 -21.68
CA THR A 91 -20.18 4.85 -22.47
C THR A 91 -21.10 5.77 -23.25
N LYS A 92 -21.41 5.42 -24.49
CA LYS A 92 -22.41 6.14 -25.26
C LYS A 92 -23.79 5.82 -24.69
N LEU A 93 -24.51 6.84 -24.25
CA LEU A 93 -25.93 6.74 -23.94
C LEU A 93 -26.72 6.80 -25.24
N THR A 94 -27.70 5.92 -25.41
CA THR A 94 -28.52 5.89 -26.64
C THR A 94 -29.81 6.70 -26.45
N ASN A 95 -30.36 6.68 -25.24
CA ASN A 95 -31.62 7.34 -24.90
C ASN A 95 -31.50 8.16 -23.62
N LYS A 96 -32.37 9.17 -23.47
CA LYS A 96 -32.45 10.00 -22.27
C LYS A 96 -32.86 9.20 -21.01
N ILE A 97 -33.58 8.08 -21.19
CA ILE A 97 -34.00 7.20 -20.09
C ILE A 97 -32.80 6.51 -19.41
N GLU A 98 -31.64 6.44 -20.09
CA GLU A 98 -30.41 5.91 -19.52
C GLU A 98 -29.71 6.91 -18.58
N TRP A 99 -30.31 8.10 -18.36
CA TRP A 99 -29.84 9.07 -17.38
C TRP A 99 -30.20 8.60 -15.97
N ASP A 100 -29.21 8.62 -15.08
CA ASP A 100 -29.39 8.27 -13.68
C ASP A 100 -29.40 9.55 -12.85
N ASP A 101 -30.48 9.75 -12.10
CA ASP A 101 -30.66 10.93 -11.26
C ASP A 101 -29.63 11.01 -10.12
N THR A 102 -28.91 9.91 -9.83
CA THR A 102 -27.85 9.87 -8.81
C THR A 102 -26.51 10.46 -9.26
N TRP A 103 -26.35 10.81 -10.54
CA TRP A 103 -25.07 11.30 -11.07
C TRP A 103 -24.62 12.63 -10.44
N GLY A 104 -25.56 13.54 -10.17
CA GLY A 104 -25.27 14.86 -9.61
C GLY A 104 -24.07 15.57 -10.26
N ASP A 105 -23.24 16.22 -9.46
CA ASP A 105 -22.03 16.94 -9.93
C ASP A 105 -20.87 16.02 -10.32
N SER A 106 -21.02 14.69 -10.18
CA SER A 106 -19.94 13.74 -10.45
C SER A 106 -19.81 13.34 -11.92
N VAL A 107 -20.80 13.68 -12.76
CA VAL A 107 -20.84 13.36 -14.20
C VAL A 107 -21.17 14.59 -15.02
N MET A 108 -20.36 14.86 -16.04
CA MET A 108 -20.68 15.85 -17.08
C MET A 108 -21.30 15.13 -18.28
N VAL A 109 -22.55 15.46 -18.60
CA VAL A 109 -23.22 14.97 -19.81
C VAL A 109 -22.87 15.88 -21.00
N VAL A 110 -22.37 15.30 -22.10
CA VAL A 110 -21.94 16.06 -23.29
C VAL A 110 -22.67 15.57 -24.53
N ALA A 111 -23.30 16.49 -25.27
CA ALA A 111 -23.81 16.23 -26.62
C ALA A 111 -22.66 16.39 -27.64
N VAL A 112 -22.38 15.33 -28.42
CA VAL A 112 -21.29 15.31 -29.40
C VAL A 112 -21.84 15.41 -30.82
N PRO A 113 -21.57 16.48 -31.58
CA PRO A 113 -22.05 16.62 -32.95
C PRO A 113 -21.25 15.73 -33.91
N MET A 114 -21.84 14.60 -34.32
CA MET A 114 -21.19 13.60 -35.18
C MET A 114 -20.94 14.07 -36.62
N SER A 115 -21.52 15.20 -37.04
CA SER A 115 -21.26 15.84 -38.33
C SER A 115 -19.90 16.53 -38.40
N MET A 116 -19.24 16.76 -37.26
CA MET A 116 -17.96 17.47 -37.18
C MET A 116 -16.77 16.52 -37.34
N SER A 117 -15.62 17.07 -37.73
CA SER A 117 -14.39 16.27 -37.82
C SER A 117 -13.96 15.73 -36.44
N LYS A 118 -13.35 14.54 -36.43
CA LYS A 118 -12.79 13.93 -35.20
C LYS A 118 -11.84 14.88 -34.48
N ARG A 119 -11.02 15.63 -35.23
CA ARG A 119 -10.07 16.60 -34.69
C ARG A 119 -10.77 17.71 -33.90
N TYR A 120 -11.86 18.26 -34.45
CA TYR A 120 -12.67 19.27 -33.79
C TYR A 120 -13.31 18.72 -32.51
N ILE A 121 -13.93 17.53 -32.59
CA ILE A 121 -14.57 16.87 -31.45
C ILE A 121 -13.56 16.64 -30.32
N TYR A 122 -12.37 16.10 -30.61
CA TYR A 122 -11.34 15.88 -29.60
C TYR A 122 -10.85 17.18 -28.98
N SER A 123 -10.62 18.23 -29.80
CA SER A 123 -10.21 19.54 -29.29
C SER A 123 -11.24 20.11 -28.31
N LYS A 124 -12.53 20.11 -28.68
CA LYS A 124 -13.60 20.64 -27.85
C LYS A 124 -13.87 19.80 -26.61
N PHE A 125 -13.78 18.48 -26.72
CA PHE A 125 -13.89 17.60 -25.56
C PHE A 125 -12.76 17.86 -24.55
N MET A 126 -11.52 18.01 -25.03
CA MET A 126 -10.39 18.36 -24.16
C MET A 126 -10.57 19.73 -23.49
N ASP A 127 -11.10 20.73 -24.20
CA ASP A 127 -11.40 22.05 -23.62
C ASP A 127 -12.49 21.96 -22.54
N LEU A 128 -13.55 21.19 -22.79
CA LEU A 128 -14.63 20.94 -21.81
C LEU A 128 -14.09 20.23 -20.57
N VAL A 129 -13.27 19.21 -20.73
CA VAL A 129 -12.64 18.51 -19.61
C VAL A 129 -11.74 19.45 -18.83
N LYS A 130 -10.87 20.24 -19.48
CA LYS A 130 -9.99 21.20 -18.79
C LYS A 130 -10.77 22.25 -17.99
N LYS A 131 -11.90 22.72 -18.52
CA LYS A 131 -12.71 23.76 -17.88
C LYS A 131 -13.49 23.24 -16.67
N ASN A 132 -14.02 22.02 -16.76
CA ASN A 132 -14.94 21.47 -15.76
C ASN A 132 -14.30 20.44 -14.81
N HIS A 133 -13.15 19.87 -15.17
CA HIS A 133 -12.39 18.96 -14.32
C HIS A 133 -11.33 19.74 -13.54
N THR A 134 -11.63 20.07 -12.29
CA THR A 134 -10.77 20.86 -11.39
C THR A 134 -9.68 20.03 -10.71
N ALA A 135 -9.53 18.75 -11.03
CA ALA A 135 -8.54 17.90 -10.37
C ALA A 135 -7.12 18.32 -10.76
N GLU A 136 -6.35 18.73 -9.76
CA GLU A 136 -4.93 19.03 -9.93
C GLU A 136 -4.11 17.77 -10.19
N ARG A 137 -2.95 17.94 -10.84
CA ARG A 137 -2.05 16.84 -11.18
C ARG A 137 -1.39 16.30 -9.90
N GLY A 138 -1.65 15.04 -9.61
CA GLY A 138 -1.09 14.33 -8.45
C GLY A 138 -2.19 13.82 -7.53
N ARG A 139 -1.89 12.75 -6.77
CA ARG A 139 -2.84 12.26 -5.77
C ARG A 139 -2.77 13.12 -4.52
N THR A 140 -3.72 14.05 -4.37
CA THR A 140 -3.90 14.79 -3.12
C THR A 140 -4.32 13.84 -1.99
N ALA A 141 -4.09 14.24 -0.74
CA ALA A 141 -4.55 13.46 0.43
C ALA A 141 -6.06 13.17 0.36
N GLU A 142 -6.84 14.12 -0.16
CA GLU A 142 -8.28 14.00 -0.39
C GLU A 142 -8.66 12.92 -1.43
N GLN A 143 -7.80 12.64 -2.41
CA GLN A 143 -8.05 11.57 -3.37
C GLN A 143 -7.95 10.18 -2.74
N TRP A 144 -7.14 10.01 -1.69
CA TRP A 144 -7.11 8.77 -0.90
C TRP A 144 -8.37 8.59 -0.05
N ALA A 145 -8.97 9.69 0.41
CA ALA A 145 -10.22 9.67 1.19
C ALA A 145 -11.46 9.25 0.37
N LYS A 146 -11.38 9.28 -0.97
CA LYS A 146 -12.48 8.90 -1.88
C LYS A 146 -12.48 7.42 -2.28
N SER A 147 -11.64 6.59 -1.67
CA SER A 147 -11.64 5.15 -1.93
C SER A 147 -12.94 4.51 -1.45
N THR A 148 -13.50 3.67 -2.31
CA THR A 148 -14.73 2.88 -2.10
C THR A 148 -14.43 1.44 -1.67
N ALA A 149 -13.15 1.06 -1.62
CA ALA A 149 -12.71 -0.23 -1.14
C ALA A 149 -13.06 -0.41 0.35
N LYS A 150 -13.31 -1.66 0.77
CA LYS A 150 -13.59 -1.96 2.18
C LYS A 150 -12.39 -1.65 3.08
N TYR A 151 -11.19 -1.89 2.55
CA TYR A 151 -9.92 -1.58 3.21
C TYR A 151 -9.06 -0.67 2.30
N PRO A 152 -9.21 0.66 2.41
CA PRO A 152 -8.57 1.60 1.50
C PRO A 152 -7.08 1.81 1.81
N ILE A 153 -6.34 2.30 0.81
CA ILE A 153 -5.00 2.84 1.01
C ILE A 153 -5.14 4.29 1.46
N ASN A 154 -4.81 4.59 2.71
CA ASN A 154 -5.15 5.87 3.33
C ASN A 154 -4.19 7.02 3.02
N ARG A 155 -3.00 6.72 2.52
CA ARG A 155 -1.99 7.75 2.22
C ARG A 155 -0.93 7.26 1.26
N ASN A 156 -0.12 8.21 0.82
CA ASN A 156 1.01 7.94 -0.03
C ASN A 156 2.04 7.03 0.66
N HIS A 157 2.66 6.15 -0.11
CA HIS A 157 3.68 5.21 0.36
C HIS A 157 4.71 4.95 -0.71
N THR A 158 5.89 4.54 -0.27
CA THR A 158 6.89 3.93 -1.14
C THR A 158 7.10 2.48 -0.74
N ILE A 159 7.20 1.61 -1.74
CA ILE A 159 7.43 0.18 -1.53
C ILE A 159 8.75 -0.07 -0.81
N ASP A 160 9.79 0.72 -1.14
CA ASP A 160 11.08 0.64 -0.47
C ASP A 160 10.96 0.97 1.01
N ASN A 161 10.20 2.00 1.39
CA ASN A 161 10.01 2.33 2.80
C ASN A 161 9.26 1.22 3.54
N LEU A 162 8.17 0.67 2.95
CA LEU A 162 7.43 -0.44 3.57
C LEU A 162 8.33 -1.67 3.79
N ARG A 163 9.10 -2.03 2.76
CA ARG A 163 10.06 -3.13 2.80
C ARG A 163 11.15 -2.91 3.85
N THR A 164 11.82 -1.76 3.83
CA THR A 164 12.87 -1.44 4.81
C THR A 164 12.31 -1.43 6.23
N THR A 165 11.13 -0.84 6.42
CA THR A 165 10.44 -0.81 7.72
C THR A 165 10.18 -2.24 8.23
N PHE A 166 9.64 -3.10 7.37
CA PHE A 166 9.36 -4.50 7.69
C PHE A 166 10.65 -5.26 8.04
N THR A 167 11.67 -5.22 7.17
CA THR A 167 12.95 -5.91 7.37
C THR A 167 13.67 -5.45 8.63
N VAL A 168 13.67 -4.13 8.92
CA VAL A 168 14.29 -3.59 10.14
C VAL A 168 13.54 -4.08 11.38
N TYR A 169 12.21 -4.12 11.34
CA TYR A 169 11.41 -4.58 12.46
C TYR A 169 11.60 -6.08 12.74
N GLU A 170 11.55 -6.93 11.71
CA GLU A 170 11.82 -8.36 11.87
C GLU A 170 13.21 -8.61 12.47
N ALA A 171 14.23 -7.93 11.94
CA ALA A 171 15.59 -8.07 12.45
C ALA A 171 15.73 -7.51 13.89
N TYR A 172 15.00 -6.45 14.23
CA TYR A 172 14.96 -5.90 15.58
C TYR A 172 14.33 -6.88 16.59
N VAL A 173 13.20 -7.50 16.22
CA VAL A 173 12.54 -8.52 17.05
C VAL A 173 13.41 -9.77 17.16
N ALA A 174 13.97 -10.28 16.06
CA ALA A 174 14.87 -11.43 16.10
C ALA A 174 16.08 -11.15 17.01
N ASN A 175 16.68 -9.96 16.91
CA ASN A 175 17.78 -9.54 17.76
C ASN A 175 17.36 -9.34 19.23
N SER A 176 16.11 -8.99 19.52
CA SER A 176 15.64 -8.84 20.89
C SER A 176 15.54 -10.17 21.64
N GLN A 177 15.28 -11.27 20.90
CA GLN A 177 15.18 -12.64 21.42
C GLN A 177 16.54 -13.35 21.57
N LEU A 178 17.64 -12.78 21.04
CA LEU A 178 18.97 -13.37 21.18
C LEU A 178 19.51 -13.22 22.62
N PRO A 179 20.35 -14.18 23.08
CA PRO A 179 21.09 -14.03 24.32
C PRO A 179 21.92 -12.74 24.32
N LYS A 180 22.11 -12.13 25.50
CA LYS A 180 22.82 -10.83 25.65
C LYS A 180 24.19 -10.79 24.96
N ALA A 181 24.92 -11.91 24.95
CA ALA A 181 26.23 -12.02 24.31
C ALA A 181 26.21 -11.93 22.77
N GLN A 182 25.09 -12.28 22.13
CA GLN A 182 24.92 -12.28 20.67
C GLN A 182 24.09 -11.10 20.17
N LYS A 183 23.51 -10.33 21.09
CA LYS A 183 22.63 -9.20 20.79
C LYS A 183 23.43 -8.04 20.23
N LEU A 184 23.09 -7.65 19.01
CA LEU A 184 23.63 -6.44 18.41
C LEU A 184 23.01 -5.21 19.07
N THR A 185 23.82 -4.17 19.24
CA THR A 185 23.30 -2.83 19.56
C THR A 185 22.49 -2.28 18.39
N VAL A 186 21.62 -1.29 18.67
CA VAL A 186 20.71 -0.72 17.67
C VAL A 186 21.47 -0.17 16.45
N TRP A 187 22.62 0.47 16.67
CA TRP A 187 23.43 0.99 15.56
C TRP A 187 24.10 -0.13 14.75
N GLN A 188 24.59 -1.20 15.40
CA GLN A 188 25.17 -2.36 14.72
C GLN A 188 24.13 -3.07 13.84
N LEU A 189 22.88 -3.12 14.31
CA LEU A 189 21.76 -3.62 13.51
C LEU A 189 21.53 -2.74 12.27
N GLY A 190 21.55 -1.41 12.45
CA GLY A 190 21.42 -0.45 11.35
C GLY A 190 22.54 -0.56 10.32
N ASP A 191 23.77 -0.81 10.79
CA ASP A 191 24.95 -1.03 9.97
C ASP A 191 24.83 -2.33 9.16
N LYS A 192 24.50 -3.45 9.84
CA LYS A 192 24.30 -4.77 9.23
C LYS A 192 23.24 -4.74 8.12
N LEU A 193 22.15 -4.01 8.35
CA LEU A 193 21.03 -3.87 7.41
C LEU A 193 21.25 -2.79 6.35
N ARG A 194 22.35 -2.02 6.43
CA ARG A 194 22.67 -0.91 5.52
C ARG A 194 21.52 0.10 5.37
N VAL A 195 20.91 0.45 6.50
CA VAL A 195 19.71 1.30 6.56
C VAL A 195 19.98 2.71 6.03
N VAL A 196 21.22 3.19 6.17
CA VAL A 196 21.65 4.52 5.72
C VAL A 196 22.87 4.35 4.81
N LYS A 197 22.68 4.43 3.49
CA LYS A 197 23.77 4.29 2.51
C LYS A 197 24.87 5.33 2.67
N SER A 198 24.51 6.57 3.03
CA SER A 198 25.48 7.65 3.31
C SER A 198 26.22 7.48 4.64
N ALA A 199 25.82 6.50 5.44
CA ALA A 199 26.59 6.03 6.58
C ALA A 199 27.44 4.82 6.20
N GLU A 200 27.60 4.43 4.93
CA GLU A 200 28.71 3.54 4.56
C GLU A 200 30.04 4.27 4.80
N LYS A 201 31.08 3.53 5.18
CA LYS A 201 32.37 4.07 5.67
C LYS A 201 32.78 5.29 4.85
N SER A 202 32.71 6.49 5.43
CA SER A 202 33.53 7.61 4.98
C SER A 202 34.94 7.03 4.96
N LYS A 203 35.56 7.00 3.78
CA LYS A 203 36.97 6.67 3.68
C LYS A 203 37.69 7.60 4.65
N TYR A 204 38.48 7.01 5.54
CA TYR A 204 39.29 7.69 6.53
C TYR A 204 39.75 9.07 6.02
N GLY A 205 39.37 10.12 6.74
CA GLY A 205 40.11 11.39 6.76
C GLY A 205 39.60 12.52 5.87
N GLU A 206 38.74 12.30 4.87
CA GLU A 206 38.31 13.40 4.00
C GLU A 206 36.78 13.54 4.03
N GLU A 207 36.34 14.55 4.79
CA GLU A 207 34.95 15.04 4.92
C GLU A 207 33.94 14.18 5.71
N GLY A 208 33.85 14.45 7.02
CA GLY A 208 32.60 15.04 7.51
C GLY A 208 31.81 14.38 8.64
N ARG A 209 32.16 13.19 9.17
CA ARG A 209 31.47 12.63 10.37
C ARG A 209 32.38 11.83 11.29
N THR A 210 32.25 12.06 12.59
CA THR A 210 32.86 11.23 13.63
C THR A 210 32.18 9.85 13.72
N GLU A 211 32.90 8.84 14.22
CA GLU A 211 32.34 7.51 14.46
C GLU A 211 31.13 7.55 15.42
N ILE A 212 31.12 8.49 16.37
CA ILE A 212 29.99 8.70 17.29
C ILE A 212 28.75 9.18 16.52
N GLU A 213 28.90 10.18 15.64
CA GLU A 213 27.80 10.68 14.81
C GLU A 213 27.25 9.60 13.88
N ARG A 214 28.12 8.78 13.27
CA ARG A 214 27.71 7.62 12.47
C ARG A 214 26.82 6.68 13.28
N ARG A 215 27.24 6.29 14.48
CA ARG A 215 26.48 5.38 15.35
C ARG A 215 25.13 5.99 15.74
N ASN A 216 25.10 7.28 16.06
CA ASN A 216 23.87 8.00 16.40
C ASN A 216 22.89 8.03 15.23
N ILE A 217 23.36 8.32 14.01
CA ILE A 217 22.53 8.33 12.79
C ILE A 217 21.93 6.94 12.53
N LEU A 218 22.74 5.88 12.65
CA LEU A 218 22.27 4.50 12.46
C LEU A 218 21.25 4.11 13.51
N ALA A 219 21.53 4.38 14.80
CA ALA A 219 20.63 4.09 15.90
C ALA A 219 19.29 4.84 15.77
N ALA A 220 19.34 6.13 15.43
CA ALA A 220 18.15 6.96 15.23
C ALA A 220 17.33 6.46 14.04
N SER A 221 17.99 6.06 12.94
CA SER A 221 17.31 5.53 11.75
C SER A 221 16.58 4.23 12.03
N VAL A 222 17.23 3.27 12.70
CA VAL A 222 16.60 2.01 13.13
C VAL A 222 15.43 2.30 14.07
N SER A 223 15.61 3.17 15.07
CA SER A 223 14.57 3.52 16.02
C SER A 223 13.35 4.14 15.32
N ARG A 224 13.57 4.98 14.31
CA ARG A 224 12.51 5.54 13.46
C ARG A 224 11.73 4.45 12.74
N TYR A 225 12.41 3.52 12.06
CA TYR A 225 11.75 2.42 11.36
C TYR A 225 11.00 1.48 12.32
N VAL A 226 11.55 1.18 13.50
CA VAL A 226 10.86 0.38 14.51
C VAL A 226 9.60 1.09 15.01
N LYS A 227 9.66 2.40 15.27
CA LYS A 227 8.47 3.20 15.63
C LYS A 227 7.42 3.16 14.52
N GLN A 228 7.84 3.37 13.28
CA GLN A 228 6.94 3.32 12.12
C GLN A 228 6.31 1.94 11.93
N ALA A 229 7.09 0.87 12.08
CA ALA A 229 6.58 -0.50 11.99
C ALA A 229 5.51 -0.76 13.04
N LYS A 230 5.73 -0.36 14.31
CA LYS A 230 4.72 -0.51 15.38
C LYS A 230 3.43 0.23 15.06
N GLN A 231 3.52 1.45 14.52
CA GLN A 231 2.35 2.22 14.09
C GLN A 231 1.59 1.51 12.97
N ILE A 232 2.30 1.03 11.96
CA ILE A 232 1.72 0.28 10.84
C ILE A 232 1.04 -1.00 11.35
N ILE A 233 1.73 -1.78 12.18
CA ILE A 233 1.22 -3.04 12.76
C ILE A 233 -0.07 -2.77 13.54
N ALA A 234 -0.08 -1.77 14.43
CA ALA A 234 -1.29 -1.40 15.17
C ALA A 234 -2.43 -1.00 14.23
N ALA A 235 -2.14 -0.20 13.21
CA ALA A 235 -3.15 0.28 12.26
C ALA A 235 -3.70 -0.82 11.33
N THR A 236 -2.96 -1.89 11.04
CA THR A 236 -3.50 -3.04 10.29
C THR A 236 -4.71 -3.65 10.99
N ALA A 237 -4.74 -3.67 12.32
CA ALA A 237 -5.90 -4.15 13.08
C ALA A 237 -7.14 -3.26 12.92
N GLU A 238 -6.94 -1.98 12.63
CA GLU A 238 -8.01 -1.01 12.35
C GLU A 238 -8.39 -0.95 10.87
N GLY A 239 -7.79 -1.80 10.03
CA GLY A 239 -7.98 -1.74 8.58
C GLY A 239 -7.34 -0.51 7.92
N LYS A 240 -6.48 0.23 8.64
CA LYS A 240 -5.88 1.47 8.18
C LYS A 240 -4.45 1.23 7.71
N PHE A 241 -4.20 1.46 6.42
CA PHE A 241 -2.85 1.31 5.90
C PHE A 241 -2.67 2.11 4.61
N PRO A 242 -1.47 2.62 4.31
CA PRO A 242 -0.35 2.82 5.23
C PRO A 242 -0.72 3.81 6.34
N ALA A 243 -0.10 3.67 7.52
CA ALA A 243 -0.41 4.44 8.74
C ALA A 243 0.82 5.07 9.38
#